data_AF-A0ABD4HIZ7-F1
#
_entry.id   AF-A0ABD4HIZ7-F1
#
_cell.length_a   1.000
_cell.length_b   1.000
_cell.length_c   1.000
_cell.angle_alpha   90.00
_cell.angle_beta   90.00
_cell.angle_gamma   90.00
#
_symmetry.space_group_name_H-M   'P 1'
#
loop_
_entity.id
_entity.type
_entity.pdbx_description
1 polymer ?
#
loop_
_entity_poly.entity_id
_entity_poly.type
_entity_poly.pdbx_seq_one_letter_code
_entity_poly.pdbx_strand_id
1 'polypeptide(L)' 'MEEYLKGQTNQLPFPVYSIDIAKGREFDHVILYDVSNEQFYTTQDKRILYTLLSRGMESMLVTYKKELSAFF' A
#
# COMPACT_ATOMS: atom_id res chain seq x y z
N MET A 1 -30.43 -1.45 18.01
CA MET A 1 -28.97 -1.70 18.01
C MET A 1 -28.57 -2.92 17.19
N GLU A 2 -29.49 -3.57 16.45
CA GLU A 2 -29.15 -4.70 15.57
C GLU A 2 -29.18 -4.35 14.07
N GLU A 3 -29.75 -3.20 13.69
CA GLU A 3 -29.81 -2.78 12.27
C GLU A 3 -28.53 -2.15 11.74
N TYR A 4 -27.57 -1.78 12.61
CA TYR A 4 -26.30 -1.17 12.18
C TYR A 4 -25.29 -2.22 11.64
N LEU A 5 -25.54 -3.52 11.87
CA LEU A 5 -24.66 -4.61 11.44
C LEU A 5 -25.15 -5.28 10.13
N LYS A 6 -26.29 -4.85 9.58
CA LYS A 6 -26.94 -5.50 8.42
C LYS A 6 -26.32 -5.16 7.06
N GLY A 7 -25.20 -4.45 7.02
CA GLY A 7 -24.49 -4.02 5.81
C GLY A 7 -23.23 -4.81 5.45
N GLN A 8 -22.80 -5.79 6.27
CA GLN A 8 -21.54 -6.53 6.04
C GLN A 8 -21.76 -7.88 5.33
N THR A 9 -22.20 -7.86 4.06
CA THR A 9 -22.25 -9.11 3.25
C THR A 9 -21.67 -8.95 1.85
N ASN A 10 -20.75 -8.00 1.64
CA ASN A 10 -19.90 -7.94 0.44
C ASN A 10 -18.54 -7.30 0.76
N GLN A 11 -17.86 -7.81 1.79
CA GLN A 11 -16.45 -7.48 2.00
C GLN A 11 -15.65 -8.17 0.88
N LEU A 12 -15.38 -7.43 -0.20
CA LEU A 12 -14.40 -7.88 -1.20
C LEU A 12 -13.08 -8.12 -0.47
N PRO A 13 -12.36 -9.22 -0.78
CA PRO A 13 -11.09 -9.50 -0.13
C PRO A 13 -10.14 -8.31 -0.31
N PHE A 14 -9.43 -7.93 0.75
CA PHE A 14 -8.35 -6.95 0.71
C PHE A 14 -7.00 -7.70 0.69
N PRO A 15 -6.53 -8.14 -0.50
CA PRO A 15 -5.32 -8.93 -0.58
C PRO A 15 -4.08 -8.10 -0.25
N VAL A 16 -3.21 -8.64 0.59
CA VAL A 16 -1.87 -8.09 0.84
C VAL A 16 -0.89 -8.80 -0.07
N TYR A 17 -0.21 -8.03 -0.93
CA TYR A 17 0.79 -8.56 -1.84
C TYR A 17 2.19 -8.18 -1.37
N SER A 18 3.12 -9.14 -1.44
CA SER A 18 4.53 -8.78 -1.47
C SER A 18 4.85 -8.05 -2.78
N ILE A 19 5.90 -7.23 -2.77
CA ILE A 19 6.34 -6.52 -3.97
C ILE A 19 6.57 -7.47 -5.15
N ASP A 20 7.13 -8.67 -4.92
CA ASP A 20 7.43 -9.61 -5.99
C ASP A 20 6.18 -10.14 -6.70
N ILE A 21 5.05 -10.22 -6.00
CA ILE A 21 3.76 -10.62 -6.58
C ILE A 21 3.05 -9.43 -7.23
N ALA A 22 3.24 -8.23 -6.69
CA ALA A 22 2.66 -7.00 -7.22
C ALA A 22 3.37 -6.49 -8.49
N LYS A 23 4.63 -6.86 -8.70
CA LYS A 23 5.37 -6.55 -9.94
C LYS A 23 4.60 -7.08 -11.16
N GLY A 24 4.38 -6.21 -12.14
CA GLY A 24 3.64 -6.53 -13.37
C GLY A 24 2.11 -6.53 -13.23
N ARG A 25 1.57 -6.10 -12.08
CA ARG A 25 0.13 -5.85 -11.88
C ARG A 25 -0.13 -4.38 -11.65
N GLU A 26 -1.32 -3.92 -12.00
CA GLU A 26 -1.79 -2.57 -11.75
C GLU A 26 -3.10 -2.66 -10.97
N PHE A 27 -3.33 -1.69 -10.09
CA PHE A 27 -4.47 -1.66 -9.19
C PHE A 27 -5.02 -0.23 -9.14
N ASP A 28 -6.34 -0.08 -9.16
CA ASP A 28 -6.98 1.24 -9.14
C ASP A 28 -6.72 1.96 -7.81
N HIS A 29 -6.84 1.24 -6.70
CA HIS A 29 -6.65 1.77 -5.35
C HIS A 29 -5.64 0.93 -4.58
N VAL A 30 -4.57 1.55 -4.08
CA VAL A 30 -3.50 0.85 -3.34
C VAL A 30 -3.20 1.49 -1.99
N ILE A 31 -2.88 0.64 -1.01
CA ILE A 31 -2.33 1.07 0.27
C ILE A 31 -0.87 0.62 0.33
N LEU A 32 0.06 1.57 0.37
CA LEU A 32 1.45 1.29 0.69
C LEU A 32 1.63 1.29 2.19
N TYR A 33 1.94 0.11 2.73
CA TYR A 33 2.08 -0.08 4.17
C TYR A 33 3.50 0.21 4.65
N ASP A 34 3.61 1.09 5.65
CA ASP A 34 4.84 1.35 6.42
C ASP A 34 6.03 1.84 5.58
N VAL A 35 5.82 2.92 4.81
CA VAL A 35 6.85 3.63 4.04
C VAL A 35 7.67 4.57 4.95
N SER A 36 8.10 4.04 6.09
CA SER A 36 8.86 4.78 7.08
C SER A 36 10.33 4.89 6.70
N ASN A 37 11.01 5.93 7.19
CA ASN A 37 12.46 6.09 7.01
C ASN A 37 13.24 4.88 7.56
N GLU A 38 12.77 4.28 8.67
CA GLU A 38 13.36 3.04 9.22
C GLU A 38 13.27 1.84 8.26
N GLN A 39 12.31 1.83 7.32
CA GLN A 39 12.06 0.72 6.40
C GLN A 39 12.58 0.97 4.98
N PHE A 40 12.66 2.24 4.55
CA PHE A 40 13.10 2.64 3.21
C PHE A 40 14.20 3.71 3.32
N TYR A 41 15.47 3.29 3.43
CA TYR A 41 16.61 4.21 3.62
C TYR A 41 17.81 3.89 2.73
N THR A 42 17.82 2.77 2.01
CA THR A 42 18.88 2.43 1.06
C THR A 42 18.54 2.81 -0.39
N THR A 43 19.56 2.91 -1.24
CA THR A 43 19.35 3.14 -2.68
C THR A 43 18.52 2.03 -3.35
N GLN A 44 18.58 0.79 -2.83
CA GLN A 44 17.75 -0.31 -3.30
C GLN A 44 16.28 -0.10 -2.91
N ASP A 45 16.02 0.34 -1.69
CA ASP A 45 14.66 0.62 -1.20
C ASP A 45 14.00 1.72 -2.02
N LYS A 46 14.75 2.74 -2.45
CA LYS A 46 14.25 3.76 -3.38
C LYS A 46 13.69 3.15 -4.67
N ARG A 47 14.33 2.12 -5.21
CA ARG A 47 13.84 1.42 -6.43
C ARG A 47 12.60 0.59 -6.14
N ILE A 48 12.56 -0.05 -4.97
CA ILE A 48 11.38 -0.81 -4.50
C ILE A 48 10.19 0.14 -4.33
N LEU A 49 10.40 1.28 -3.68
CA LEU A 49 9.38 2.30 -3.47
C LEU A 49 8.86 2.86 -4.79
N TYR A 50 9.75 3.20 -5.73
CA TYR A 50 9.34 3.60 -7.08
C TYR A 50 8.48 2.52 -7.77
N THR A 51 8.86 1.25 -7.62
CA THR A 51 8.08 0.13 -8.18
C THR A 51 6.70 0.05 -7.53
N LEU A 52 6.59 0.15 -6.20
CA LEU A 52 5.33 0.17 -5.46
C LEU A 52 4.42 1.32 -5.91
N LEU A 53 4.98 2.53 -5.99
CA LEU A 53 4.27 3.73 -6.45
C LEU A 53 3.68 3.54 -7.84
N SER A 54 4.44 2.93 -8.75
CA SER A 54 4.00 2.72 -10.13
C SER A 54 2.86 1.69 -10.31
N ARG A 55 2.40 1.02 -9.24
CA ARG A 55 1.31 0.02 -9.35
C ARG A 55 -0.08 0.61 -9.12
N GLY A 56 -0.19 1.81 -8.55
CA GLY A 56 -1.46 2.48 -8.30
C GLY A 56 -1.90 3.35 -9.48
N MET A 57 -3.12 3.18 -9.96
CA MET A 57 -3.63 3.86 -11.16
C MET A 57 -4.56 5.05 -10.88
N GLU A 58 -5.40 4.97 -9.85
CA GLU A 58 -6.34 6.05 -9.52
C GLU A 58 -6.03 6.74 -8.19
N SER A 59 -5.90 5.97 -7.11
CA SER A 59 -5.65 6.54 -5.78
C SER A 59 -4.71 5.68 -4.93
N MET A 60 -3.99 6.37 -4.03
CA MET A 60 -2.99 5.75 -3.19
C MET A 60 -3.01 6.33 -1.79
N LEU A 61 -3.06 5.45 -0.80
CA LEU A 61 -2.83 5.79 0.60
C LEU A 61 -1.45 5.28 1.01
N VAL A 62 -0.65 6.14 1.61
CA VAL A 62 0.69 5.78 2.10
C VAL A 62 0.71 5.93 3.61
N THR A 63 1.04 4.85 4.29
CA THR A 63 1.17 4.84 5.75
C THR A 63 2.64 4.82 6.13
N TYR A 64 2.96 5.43 7.27
CA TYR A 64 4.30 5.42 7.84
C TYR A 64 4.19 5.52 9.37
N LYS A 65 5.27 5.18 10.04
CA LYS A 65 5.47 5.23 11.49
C LYS A 65 6.55 6.26 11.78
N LYS A 66 6.25 7.20 12.68
CA LYS A 66 7.12 8.31 13.12
C LYS A 66 7.51 9.28 11.99
N GLU A 67 8.34 8.83 11.06
CA GLU A 67 8.92 9.65 9.99
C GLU A 67 8.78 8.93 8.64
N LEU A 68 8.25 9.66 7.66
CA LEU A 68 8.15 9.19 6.28
C LEU A 68 9.55 9.07 5.66
N SER A 69 9.78 8.06 4.82
CA SER A 69 11.05 7.90 4.11
C SER A 69 11.44 9.16 3.33
N ALA A 70 12.72 9.55 3.40
CA ALA A 70 13.26 10.65 2.60
C ALA A 70 13.28 10.37 1.08
N PHE A 71 12.93 9.15 0.66
CA PHE A 71 12.79 8.78 -0.75
C PHE A 71 11.37 8.87 -1.28
N PHE A 72 10.39 9.11 -0.42
CA PHE A 72 9.03 9.42 -0.83
C PHE A 72 8.97 10.85 -1.39
#